data_AF-A0A936EDU7-F1
#
_entry.id   AF-A0A936EDU7-F1
#
_cell.length_a   1.000
_cell.length_b   1.000
_cell.length_c   1.000
_cell.angle_alpha   90.00
_cell.angle_beta   90.00
_cell.angle_gamma   90.00
#
_symmetry.space_group_name_H-M   'P 1'
#
loop_
_entity.id
_entity.type
_entity.pdbx_description
1 polymer ?
#
loop_
_entity_poly.entity_id
_entity_poly.type
_entity_poly.pdbx_seq_one_letter_code
_entity_poly.pdbx_strand_id
1 'polypeptide(L)'
;MESLNSISVDIARAIDHDASVELWKRYRRGERGVFTRRLYTLKGQETFDDIRRKYLSDAEFHRAVDRYCEDFERLLDDVSRNDRDQIMSQTYLTSDTGKVYTMLAHASGRLK
;
A
#
# COMPACT_ATOMS: atom_id res chain seq x y z
N MET A 1 10.54 20.02 3.57
CA MET A 1 10.41 18.55 3.45
C MET A 1 8.97 18.20 3.76
N GLU A 2 8.17 17.86 2.75
CA GLU A 2 6.91 17.16 3.01
C GLU A 2 7.27 15.78 3.57
N SER A 3 6.90 15.54 4.83
CA SER A 3 7.09 14.23 5.45
C SER A 3 6.05 13.24 4.90
N LEU A 4 6.36 11.95 4.89
CA LEU A 4 5.40 10.89 4.55
C LEU A 4 4.03 11.07 5.25
N ASN A 5 4.00 11.68 6.44
CA ASN A 5 2.77 11.95 7.18
C ASN A 5 1.80 12.88 6.46
N SER A 6 2.25 13.89 5.70
CA SER A 6 1.34 14.77 4.96
C SER A 6 0.72 14.07 3.74
N ILE A 7 1.47 13.16 3.12
CA ILE A 7 1.02 12.39 1.93
C ILE A 7 0.08 11.24 2.35
N SER A 8 0.25 10.70 3.56
CA SER A 8 -0.46 9.51 4.04
C SER A 8 -2.00 9.65 4.02
N VAL A 9 -2.52 10.83 4.36
CA VAL A 9 -3.97 11.07 4.39
C VAL A 9 -4.58 11.11 2.98
N ASP A 10 -3.89 11.72 2.03
CA ASP A 10 -4.34 11.75 0.63
C ASP A 10 -4.25 10.37 -0.01
N ILE A 11 -3.21 9.59 0.32
CA ILE A 11 -3.09 8.19 -0.12
C ILE A 11 -4.21 7.32 0.46
N ALA A 12 -4.55 7.46 1.74
CA ALA A 12 -5.62 6.68 2.35
C ALA A 12 -6.99 6.92 1.68
N ARG A 13 -7.21 8.13 1.13
CA ARG A 13 -8.40 8.49 0.34
C ARG A 13 -8.28 8.17 -1.15
N ALA A 14 -7.10 7.77 -1.61
CA ALA A 14 -6.86 7.45 -3.03
C ALA A 14 -7.46 6.11 -3.45
N ILE A 15 -7.87 5.27 -2.50
CA ILE A 15 -8.46 3.97 -2.72
C ILE A 15 -9.70 3.78 -1.84
N ASP A 16 -10.81 3.41 -2.47
CA ASP A 16 -12.04 3.06 -1.78
C ASP A 16 -11.81 1.83 -0.88
N HIS A 17 -12.47 1.80 0.28
CA HIS A 17 -12.28 0.71 1.24
C HIS A 17 -12.66 -0.65 0.65
N ASP A 18 -13.82 -0.74 -0.01
CA ASP A 18 -14.29 -1.99 -0.64
C ASP A 18 -13.37 -2.47 -1.77
N ALA A 19 -12.79 -1.53 -2.53
CA ALA A 19 -11.81 -1.84 -3.56
C ALA A 19 -10.53 -2.44 -2.95
N SER A 20 -10.07 -1.92 -1.81
CA SER A 20 -8.94 -2.48 -1.06
C SER A 20 -9.25 -3.89 -0.54
N VAL A 21 -10.43 -4.10 0.05
CA VAL A 21 -10.86 -5.42 0.55
C VAL A 21 -10.86 -6.47 -0.57
N GLU A 22 -11.47 -6.14 -1.72
CA GLU A 22 -11.56 -7.07 -2.84
C GLU A 22 -10.20 -7.35 -3.48
N LEU A 23 -9.36 -6.32 -3.63
CA LEU A 23 -7.98 -6.47 -4.11
C LEU A 23 -7.20 -7.50 -3.29
N TRP A 24 -7.17 -7.34 -1.96
CA TRP A 24 -6.41 -8.23 -1.08
C TRP A 24 -7.01 -9.64 -1.04
N LYS A 25 -8.33 -9.77 -1.16
CA LYS A 25 -8.99 -11.08 -1.30
C LYS A 25 -8.55 -11.80 -2.57
N ARG A 26 -8.50 -11.11 -3.71
CA ARG A 26 -8.05 -11.68 -5.00
C ARG A 26 -6.58 -12.04 -4.96
N TYR A 27 -5.74 -11.15 -4.43
CA TYR A 27 -4.31 -11.40 -4.27
C TYR A 27 -4.03 -12.65 -3.43
N ARG A 28 -4.70 -12.82 -2.28
CA ARG A 28 -4.54 -14.01 -1.43
C ARG A 28 -5.02 -15.30 -2.08
N ARG A 29 -5.96 -15.23 -3.04
CA ARG A 29 -6.39 -16.38 -3.86
C ARG A 29 -5.37 -16.73 -4.96
N GLY A 30 -4.26 -16.00 -5.06
CA GLY A 30 -3.21 -16.22 -6.06
C GLY A 30 -3.49 -15.57 -7.41
N GLU A 31 -4.49 -14.68 -7.50
CA GLU A 31 -4.71 -13.91 -8.72
C GLU A 31 -3.55 -12.94 -8.94
N ARG A 32 -2.97 -12.99 -10.14
CA ARG A 32 -1.83 -12.15 -10.54
C ARG A 32 -2.34 -10.91 -11.29
N GLY A 33 -1.56 -9.83 -11.27
CA GLY A 33 -1.89 -8.63 -12.04
C GLY A 33 -3.08 -7.85 -11.47
N VAL A 34 -3.39 -8.05 -10.18
CA VAL A 34 -4.52 -7.39 -9.52
C VAL A 34 -4.16 -5.95 -9.10
N PHE A 35 -2.88 -5.68 -8.87
CA PHE A 35 -2.38 -4.33 -8.60
C PHE A 35 -2.21 -3.58 -9.91
N THR A 36 -3.20 -2.75 -10.24
CA THR A 36 -3.17 -1.90 -11.43
C THR A 36 -3.52 -0.47 -11.05
N ARG A 37 -3.13 0.50 -11.89
CA ARG A 37 -3.44 1.93 -11.62
C ARG A 37 -4.94 2.20 -11.48
N ARG A 38 -5.79 1.37 -12.10
CA ARG A 38 -7.27 1.48 -12.04
C ARG A 38 -7.86 1.21 -10.65
N LEU A 39 -7.06 0.67 -9.74
CA LEU A 39 -7.43 0.51 -8.34
C LEU A 39 -7.70 1.85 -7.64
N TYR A 40 -7.03 2.92 -8.11
CA TYR A 40 -7.08 4.22 -7.48
C TYR A 40 -8.14 5.12 -8.11
N THR A 41 -8.71 6.02 -7.31
CA THR A 41 -9.51 7.15 -7.79
C THR A 41 -8.70 8.00 -8.77
N LEU A 42 -9.35 8.89 -9.54
CA LEU A 42 -8.64 9.74 -10.51
C LEU A 42 -7.52 10.55 -9.83
N LYS A 43 -7.81 11.21 -8.71
CA LYS A 43 -6.81 11.92 -7.91
C LYS A 43 -5.72 10.95 -7.39
N GLY A 44 -6.13 9.75 -6.97
CA GLY A 44 -5.20 8.71 -6.54
C GLY A 44 -4.22 8.23 -7.63
N GLN A 45 -4.64 8.24 -8.89
CA GLN A 45 -3.77 7.89 -10.02
C GLN A 45 -2.69 8.95 -10.28
N GLU A 46 -3.00 10.23 -10.05
CA GLU A 46 -2.01 11.32 -10.09
C GLU A 46 -1.03 11.17 -8.92
N THR A 47 -1.55 10.95 -7.71
CA THR A 47 -0.71 10.69 -6.52
C THR A 47 0.21 9.50 -6.72
N PHE A 48 -0.27 8.43 -7.35
CA PHE A 48 0.55 7.26 -7.69
C PHE A 48 1.71 7.61 -8.64
N ASP A 49 1.45 8.40 -9.69
CA ASP A 49 2.49 8.82 -10.64
C ASP A 49 3.54 9.71 -9.98
N ASP A 50 3.11 10.60 -9.09
CA ASP A 50 3.99 11.49 -8.34
C ASP A 50 4.88 10.73 -7.36
N ILE A 51 4.29 9.79 -6.60
CA ILE A 51 5.05 8.90 -5.70
C ILE A 51 6.06 8.07 -6.49
N ARG A 52 5.64 7.47 -7.61
CA ARG A 52 6.52 6.66 -8.45
C ARG A 52 7.68 7.49 -9.01
N ARG A 53 7.40 8.70 -9.50
CA ARG A 53 8.43 9.62 -9.99
C ARG A 53 9.41 9.99 -8.89
N LYS A 54 8.90 10.37 -7.72
CA LYS A 54 9.72 10.74 -6.55
C LYS A 54 10.55 9.58 -6.03
N TYR A 55 9.99 8.38 -5.96
CA TYR A 55 10.71 7.16 -5.54
C TYR A 55 11.92 6.85 -6.43
N LEU A 56 11.84 7.17 -7.72
CA LEU A 56 12.94 6.99 -8.67
C LEU A 56 13.98 8.12 -8.63
N SER A 57 13.58 9.35 -8.28
CA SER A 57 14.45 10.53 -8.39
C SER A 57 15.02 11.03 -7.06
N ASP A 58 14.43 10.66 -5.92
CA ASP A 58 14.76 11.17 -4.58
C ASP A 58 15.19 10.00 -3.67
N ALA A 59 16.48 9.95 -3.35
CA ALA A 59 17.08 8.89 -2.54
C ALA A 59 16.62 8.88 -1.08
N GLU A 60 16.27 10.04 -0.52
CA GLU A 60 15.74 10.11 0.86
C GLU A 60 14.31 9.53 0.88
N PHE A 61 13.48 9.95 -0.07
CA PHE A 61 12.12 9.43 -0.22
C PHE A 61 12.12 7.93 -0.50
N HIS A 62 13.02 7.46 -1.37
CA HIS A 62 13.22 6.03 -1.64
C HIS A 62 13.43 5.22 -0.36
N ARG A 63 14.42 5.62 0.47
CA ARG A 63 14.69 4.94 1.75
C ARG A 63 13.51 5.00 2.71
N ALA A 64 12.79 6.13 2.73
CA ALA A 64 11.64 6.30 3.60
C ALA A 64 10.49 5.36 3.19
N VAL A 65 10.22 5.21 1.88
CA VAL A 65 9.25 4.26 1.34
C VAL A 65 9.67 2.82 1.63
N ASP A 66 10.93 2.48 1.39
CA ASP A 66 11.44 1.12 1.66
C ASP A 66 11.28 0.73 3.11
N ARG A 67 11.71 1.61 4.02
CA ARG A 67 11.56 1.39 5.46
C ARG A 67 10.09 1.24 5.86
N TYR A 68 9.20 2.07 5.32
CA TYR A 68 7.77 1.97 5.60
C TYR A 68 7.20 0.60 5.17
N CYS A 69 7.53 0.15 3.95
CA CYS A 69 7.09 -1.15 3.45
C CYS A 69 7.62 -2.29 4.34
N GLU A 70 8.92 -2.28 4.66
CA GLU A 70 9.52 -3.30 5.52
C GLU A 70 8.90 -3.35 6.92
N ASP A 71 8.69 -2.20 7.55
CA ASP A 71 8.10 -2.12 8.89
C ASP A 71 6.64 -2.60 8.88
N PHE A 72 5.89 -2.31 7.82
CA PHE A 72 4.52 -2.81 7.64
C PHE A 72 4.47 -4.32 7.37
N GLU A 73 5.38 -4.84 6.54
CA GLU A 73 5.50 -6.28 6.26
C GLU A 73 5.87 -7.07 7.52
N ARG A 74 6.77 -6.55 8.37
CA ARG A 74 7.09 -7.14 9.68
C ARG A 74 5.87 -7.18 10.60
N LEU A 75 5.11 -6.09 10.67
CA LEU A 75 3.86 -6.04 11.43
C LEU A 75 2.88 -7.12 10.95
N LEU A 76 2.72 -7.29 9.63
CA LEU A 76 1.86 -8.33 9.08
C LEU A 76 2.33 -9.75 9.43
N ASP A 77 3.64 -10.00 9.36
CA ASP A 77 4.23 -11.30 9.75
C ASP A 77 3.93 -11.61 11.23
N ASP A 78 4.21 -10.65 12.13
CA ASP A 78 4.00 -10.80 13.57
C ASP A 78 2.51 -11.03 13.92
N VAL A 79 1.61 -10.33 13.25
CA VAL A 79 0.15 -10.51 13.43
C VAL A 79 -0.28 -11.87 12.88
N SER A 80 0.22 -12.27 11.70
CA SER A 80 -0.19 -13.52 11.04
C SER A 80 0.18 -14.77 11.84
N ARG A 81 1.29 -14.74 12.59
CA ARG A 81 1.71 -15.84 13.47
C ARG A 81 0.69 -16.17 14.56
N ASN A 82 -0.13 -15.19 14.95
CA ASN A 82 -1.13 -15.31 16.01
C ASN A 82 -2.58 -15.37 15.45
N ASP A 83 -2.75 -15.33 14.14
CA ASP A 83 -4.04 -15.14 13.47
C ASP A 83 -4.40 -16.35 12.58
N ARG A 84 -4.95 -17.40 13.21
CA ARG A 84 -5.29 -18.67 12.54
C ARG A 84 -6.22 -18.50 11.33
N ASP A 85 -7.09 -17.50 11.35
CA ASP A 85 -8.08 -17.25 10.28
C ASP A 85 -7.69 -16.08 9.36
N GLN A 86 -6.51 -15.49 9.54
CA GLN A 86 -6.00 -14.31 8.80
C GLN A 86 -6.95 -13.10 8.80
N ILE A 87 -7.79 -12.98 9.84
CA ILE A 87 -8.77 -11.90 9.99
C ILE A 87 -8.06 -10.60 10.35
N MET A 88 -7.15 -10.65 11.34
CA MET A 88 -6.39 -9.51 11.80
C MET A 88 -5.46 -8.98 10.71
N SER A 89 -4.72 -9.87 10.01
CA SER A 89 -3.88 -9.45 8.88
C SER A 89 -4.72 -8.76 7.80
N GLN A 90 -5.95 -9.22 7.55
CA GLN A 90 -6.85 -8.55 6.61
C GLN A 90 -7.30 -7.17 7.12
N THR A 91 -7.66 -7.05 8.39
CA THR A 91 -8.04 -5.76 9.00
C THR A 91 -6.93 -4.73 8.85
N TYR A 92 -5.66 -5.11 9.11
CA TYR A 92 -4.51 -4.24 8.90
C TYR A 92 -4.33 -3.83 7.43
N LEU A 93 -4.41 -4.78 6.50
CA LEU A 93 -4.29 -4.49 5.06
C LEU A 93 -5.38 -3.54 4.54
N THR A 94 -6.59 -3.59 5.09
CA THR A 94 -7.73 -2.76 4.66
C THR A 94 -7.85 -1.43 5.41
N SER A 95 -7.03 -1.24 6.45
CA SER A 95 -6.94 0.01 7.22
C SER A 95 -6.29 1.14 6.40
N ASP A 96 -6.35 2.38 6.89
CA ASP A 96 -5.73 3.52 6.22
C ASP A 96 -4.22 3.34 6.06
N THR A 97 -3.52 2.77 7.05
CA THR A 97 -2.08 2.45 6.91
C THR A 97 -1.85 1.33 5.90
N GLY A 98 -2.75 0.34 5.82
CA GLY A 98 -2.71 -0.71 4.79
C GLY A 98 -2.94 -0.18 3.37
N LYS A 99 -3.79 0.84 3.22
CA LYS A 99 -3.97 1.56 1.95
C LYS A 99 -2.73 2.37 1.56
N VAL A 100 -2.09 3.03 2.53
CA VAL A 100 -0.79 3.70 2.32
C VAL A 100 0.26 2.71 1.86
N TYR A 101 0.40 1.60 2.58
CA TYR A 101 1.29 0.50 2.20
C TYR A 101 1.00 0.01 0.77
N THR A 102 -0.27 -0.24 0.44
CA THR A 102 -0.69 -0.71 -0.89
C THR A 102 -0.19 0.23 -1.98
N MET A 103 -0.39 1.54 -1.83
CA MET A 103 0.06 2.51 -2.83
C MET A 103 1.58 2.58 -2.94
N LEU A 104 2.28 2.63 -1.81
CA LEU A 104 3.74 2.74 -1.77
C LEU A 104 4.43 1.49 -2.32
N ALA A 105 3.98 0.31 -1.92
CA ALA A 105 4.50 -0.98 -2.38
C ALA A 105 4.22 -1.20 -3.87
N HIS A 106 3.06 -0.76 -4.37
CA HIS A 106 2.77 -0.80 -5.81
C HIS A 106 3.60 0.23 -6.59
N ALA A 107 3.75 1.47 -6.09
CA ALA A 107 4.53 2.51 -6.77
C ALA A 107 6.04 2.21 -6.82
N SER A 108 6.57 1.54 -5.78
CA SER A 108 7.95 1.03 -5.74
C SER A 108 8.16 -0.25 -6.57
N GLY A 109 7.08 -0.88 -7.04
CA GLY A 109 7.13 -2.11 -7.84
C GLY A 109 7.30 -3.39 -7.03
N ARG A 110 7.13 -3.35 -5.70
CA ARG A 110 7.04 -4.53 -4.83
C ARG A 110 5.77 -5.35 -5.08
N LEU A 111 4.64 -4.68 -5.31
CA LEU A 111 3.36 -5.31 -5.64
C LEU A 111 3.05 -5.20 -7.14
N LYS A 112 2.61 -6.30 -7.75
CA LYS A 112 2.32 -6.45 -9.19
C LYS A 112 1.12 -7.35 -9.45
#